data_AF-A0A2N7YLY7-F1
#
_entry.id   AF-A0A2N7YLY7-F1
#
_cell.length_a   1.000
_cell.length_b   1.000
_cell.length_c   1.000
_cell.angle_alpha   90.00
_cell.angle_beta   90.00
_cell.angle_gamma   90.00
#
_symmetry.space_group_name_H-M   'P 1'
#
loop_
_entity.id
_entity.type
_entity.pdbx_description
1 polymer ?
#
loop_
_entity_poly.entity_id
_entity_poly.type
_entity_poly.pdbx_seq_one_letter_code
_entity_poly.pdbx_strand_id
1 'polypeptide(L)'
;MNSVKTGIYVCLAWLLCGCNPLMQASLDTFKAAVVGPAPLVLSQAQVDAVPFPQIKVTTVSSEGVMALIRQRDDLQFWVASGKQVLLMRDGLVVRTVGLGTDLDGTRWQGQSPFQQGLHRVPDGYRSSRQIDLVDGYRVGITVTSRLTREGMETLEILDKPYTLLRVDEDIEAEALGFRARNRYWVDPTDGFIVQSEQHLSPRLTLKITQLQPARKEAR
;
A
#
# COMPACT_ATOMS: atom_id res chain seq x y z
N MET A 1 -57.96 14.50 -25.74
CA MET A 1 -57.50 13.91 -24.46
C MET A 1 -56.62 12.68 -24.70
N ASN A 2 -55.58 12.76 -25.55
CA ASN A 2 -54.69 11.62 -25.86
C ASN A 2 -53.19 11.98 -25.94
N SER A 3 -52.79 13.27 -25.89
CA SER A 3 -51.36 13.65 -25.95
C SER A 3 -50.62 13.63 -24.60
N VAL A 4 -51.33 13.46 -23.48
CA VAL A 4 -50.70 13.44 -22.15
C VAL A 4 -50.19 12.03 -21.78
N LYS A 5 -50.74 10.98 -22.40
CA LYS A 5 -50.34 9.59 -22.11
C LYS A 5 -49.04 9.18 -22.82
N THR A 6 -48.71 9.78 -23.96
CA THR A 6 -47.47 9.48 -24.71
C THR A 6 -46.21 10.06 -24.08
N GLY A 7 -46.32 11.14 -23.30
CA GLY A 7 -45.17 11.73 -22.59
C GLY A 7 -44.67 10.90 -21.39
N ILE A 8 -45.53 10.08 -20.79
CA ILE A 8 -45.19 9.28 -19.59
C ILE A 8 -44.38 8.02 -19.96
N TYR A 9 -44.61 7.44 -21.14
CA TYR A 9 -43.87 6.25 -21.57
C TYR A 9 -42.44 6.55 -22.04
N VAL A 10 -42.15 7.78 -22.49
CA VAL A 10 -40.79 8.16 -22.92
C VAL A 10 -39.87 8.43 -21.72
N CYS A 11 -40.39 8.96 -20.62
CA CYS A 11 -39.59 9.19 -19.41
C CYS A 11 -39.27 7.90 -18.63
N LEU A 12 -40.09 6.85 -18.75
CA LEU A 12 -39.84 5.58 -18.04
C LEU A 12 -38.78 4.70 -18.73
N ALA A 13 -38.55 4.88 -20.04
CA ALA A 13 -37.52 4.17 -20.79
C ALA A 13 -36.10 4.70 -20.54
N TRP A 14 -35.96 5.93 -20.02
CA TRP A 14 -34.66 6.55 -19.73
C TRP A 14 -34.10 6.20 -18.35
N LEU A 15 -34.85 5.46 -17.53
CA LEU A 15 -34.40 5.00 -16.20
C LEU A 15 -33.74 3.61 -16.21
N LEU A 16 -33.64 2.95 -17.37
CA LEU A 16 -33.08 1.59 -17.49
C LEU A 16 -31.75 1.50 -18.27
N CYS A 17 -31.18 2.63 -18.73
CA CYS A 17 -29.86 2.66 -19.37
C CYS A 17 -28.77 3.18 -18.41
N GLY A 18 -28.83 2.73 -17.16
CA GLY A 18 -27.85 3.05 -16.11
C GLY A 18 -27.04 1.84 -15.65
N CYS A 19 -26.84 0.83 -16.51
CA CYS A 19 -25.89 -0.25 -16.22
C CYS A 19 -24.47 0.26 -16.46
N ASN A 20 -23.91 0.96 -15.46
CA ASN A 20 -22.49 1.24 -15.43
C ASN A 20 -21.73 -0.09 -15.21
N PRO A 21 -20.86 -0.55 -16.12
CA PRO A 21 -20.10 -1.80 -15.96
C PRO A 21 -19.25 -1.81 -14.67
N LEU A 22 -18.87 -0.63 -14.18
CA LEU A 22 -18.14 -0.45 -12.91
C LEU A 22 -18.91 -0.92 -11.67
N MET A 23 -20.25 -0.95 -11.70
CA MET A 23 -21.04 -1.37 -10.54
C MET A 23 -21.28 -2.88 -10.50
N GLN A 24 -21.31 -3.56 -11.65
CA GLN A 24 -21.34 -5.03 -11.69
C GLN A 24 -20.00 -5.64 -11.27
N ALA A 25 -18.88 -4.97 -11.56
CA ALA A 25 -17.55 -5.41 -11.11
C ALA A 25 -17.37 -5.37 -9.57
N SER A 26 -18.29 -4.73 -8.83
CA SER A 26 -18.19 -4.55 -7.38
C SER A 26 -19.09 -5.49 -6.56
N LEU A 27 -19.93 -6.34 -7.18
CA LEU A 27 -20.93 -7.13 -6.46
C LEU A 27 -20.69 -8.65 -6.41
N ASP A 28 -19.72 -9.20 -7.12
CA ASP A 28 -19.49 -10.65 -7.18
C ASP A 28 -18.20 -11.13 -6.48
N THR A 29 -17.99 -10.82 -5.20
CA THR A 29 -17.01 -11.60 -4.40
C THR A 29 -17.35 -11.69 -2.91
N PHE A 30 -18.39 -12.43 -2.57
CA PHE A 30 -18.51 -13.05 -1.24
C PHE A 30 -18.80 -14.54 -1.39
N LYS A 31 -17.76 -15.33 -1.68
CA LYS A 31 -17.75 -16.76 -1.37
C LYS A 31 -16.42 -17.16 -0.74
N ALA A 32 -16.57 -17.71 0.46
CA ALA A 32 -15.66 -18.35 1.40
C ALA A 32 -14.27 -18.81 0.90
N ALA A 33 -13.29 -18.43 1.72
CA ALA A 33 -12.00 -19.03 2.07
C ALA A 33 -11.61 -20.41 1.50
N VAL A 34 -10.38 -20.45 0.97
CA VAL A 34 -9.30 -21.48 1.13
C VAL A 34 -8.13 -21.11 0.19
N VAL A 35 -8.40 -20.32 -0.85
CA VAL A 35 -7.39 -19.68 -1.71
C VAL A 35 -7.24 -18.22 -1.25
N GLY A 36 -6.02 -17.67 -1.28
CA GLY A 36 -5.76 -16.25 -0.97
C GLY A 36 -6.63 -15.29 -1.80
N PRO A 37 -6.55 -13.97 -1.55
CA PRO A 37 -7.41 -13.00 -2.25
C PRO A 37 -7.30 -13.18 -3.76
N ALA A 38 -8.45 -13.12 -4.46
CA ALA A 38 -8.46 -13.16 -5.92
C ALA A 38 -7.56 -12.04 -6.45
N PRO A 39 -6.62 -12.33 -7.37
CA PRO A 39 -5.64 -11.36 -7.80
C PRO A 39 -6.34 -10.18 -8.46
N LEU A 40 -6.03 -8.97 -7.99
CA LEU A 40 -6.53 -7.75 -8.60
C LEU A 40 -5.80 -7.54 -9.94
N VAL A 41 -6.46 -7.88 -11.04
CA VAL A 41 -5.92 -7.66 -12.39
C VAL A 41 -6.11 -6.19 -12.77
N LEU A 42 -5.02 -5.43 -12.72
CA LEU A 42 -4.98 -4.03 -13.15
C LEU A 42 -4.21 -3.93 -14.47
N SER A 43 -4.78 -3.19 -15.43
CA SER A 43 -4.06 -2.79 -16.64
C SER A 43 -3.39 -1.43 -16.45
N GLN A 44 -2.30 -1.20 -17.20
CA GLN A 44 -1.65 0.11 -17.24
C GLN A 44 -2.62 1.23 -17.67
N ALA A 45 -3.53 0.95 -18.60
CA ALA A 45 -4.53 1.91 -19.06
C ALA A 45 -5.48 2.39 -17.95
N GLN A 46 -5.89 1.49 -17.04
CA GLN A 46 -6.74 1.85 -15.91
C GLN A 46 -5.99 2.72 -14.90
N VAL A 47 -4.72 2.41 -14.66
CA VAL A 47 -3.86 3.20 -13.76
C VAL A 47 -3.60 4.59 -14.35
N ASP A 48 -3.34 4.68 -15.66
CA ASP A 48 -3.05 5.95 -16.35
C ASP A 48 -4.26 6.85 -16.55
N ALA A 49 -5.48 6.29 -16.49
CA ALA A 49 -6.72 7.06 -16.55
C ALA A 49 -6.96 7.93 -15.30
N VAL A 50 -6.28 7.63 -14.19
CA VAL A 50 -6.41 8.37 -12.94
C VAL A 50 -5.21 9.30 -12.76
N PRO A 51 -5.41 10.62 -12.54
CA PRO A 51 -4.32 11.60 -12.50
C PRO A 51 -3.59 11.64 -11.13
N PHE A 52 -3.83 10.66 -10.26
CA PHE A 52 -3.25 10.61 -8.92
C PHE A 52 -2.36 9.39 -8.75
N PRO A 53 -1.26 9.48 -7.98
CA PRO A 53 -0.45 8.34 -7.63
C PRO A 53 -1.27 7.24 -6.96
N GLN A 54 -0.99 5.99 -7.33
CA GLN A 54 -1.68 4.81 -6.83
C GLN A 54 -0.67 3.76 -6.37
N ILE A 55 -1.02 3.08 -5.29
CA ILE A 55 -0.33 1.88 -4.82
C ILE A 55 -1.27 0.69 -4.85
N LYS A 56 -0.71 -0.47 -5.15
CA LYS A 56 -1.34 -1.76 -4.88
C LYS A 56 -0.92 -2.23 -3.50
N VAL A 57 -1.88 -2.63 -2.68
CA VAL A 57 -1.65 -3.16 -1.34
C VAL A 57 -2.22 -4.56 -1.27
N THR A 58 -1.38 -5.52 -0.92
CA THR A 58 -1.77 -6.91 -0.68
C THR A 58 -1.53 -7.23 0.78
N THR A 59 -2.55 -7.78 1.44
CA THR A 59 -2.50 -8.36 2.78
C THR A 59 -2.60 -9.88 2.67
N VAL A 60 -2.58 -10.58 3.80
CA VAL A 60 -2.80 -12.03 3.84
C VAL A 60 -4.18 -12.45 3.32
N SER A 61 -5.19 -11.58 3.38
CA SER A 61 -6.59 -11.91 3.09
C SER A 61 -7.23 -11.05 2.01
N SER A 62 -6.57 -9.98 1.56
CA SER A 62 -7.15 -9.01 0.61
C SER A 62 -6.09 -8.37 -0.28
N GLU A 63 -6.51 -7.92 -1.45
CA GLU A 63 -5.74 -7.06 -2.34
C GLU A 63 -6.59 -5.86 -2.73
N GLY A 64 -5.98 -4.68 -2.85
CA GLY A 64 -6.69 -3.46 -3.22
C GLY A 64 -5.77 -2.36 -3.73
N VAL A 65 -6.35 -1.35 -4.38
CA VAL A 65 -5.66 -0.12 -4.77
C VAL A 65 -5.96 0.98 -3.76
N MET A 66 -4.93 1.74 -3.41
CA MET A 66 -5.07 2.97 -2.64
C MET A 66 -4.57 4.15 -3.47
N ALA A 67 -5.25 5.28 -3.35
CA ALA A 67 -4.87 6.52 -4.00
C ALA A 67 -4.24 7.49 -2.98
N LEU A 68 -3.25 8.26 -3.42
CA LEU A 68 -2.67 9.34 -2.63
C LEU A 68 -3.66 10.50 -2.59
N ILE A 69 -4.22 10.80 -1.42
CA ILE A 69 -5.17 11.92 -1.25
C ILE A 69 -4.51 13.19 -0.73
N ARG A 70 -3.34 13.07 -0.11
CA ARG A 70 -2.60 14.17 0.51
C ARG A 70 -1.16 13.78 0.76
N GLN A 71 -0.25 14.74 0.62
CA GLN A 71 1.09 14.66 1.15
C GLN A 71 1.38 15.91 2.00
N ARG A 72 2.06 15.72 3.13
CA ARG A 72 2.60 16.80 3.96
C ARG A 72 4.06 16.47 4.26
N ASP A 73 4.98 17.25 3.69
CA ASP A 73 6.42 16.97 3.74
C ASP A 73 6.72 15.53 3.27
N ASP A 74 7.25 14.69 4.14
CA ASP A 74 7.57 13.28 3.91
C ASP A 74 6.37 12.32 4.11
N LEU A 75 5.28 12.81 4.71
CA LEU A 75 4.15 11.99 5.12
C LEU A 75 3.06 11.94 4.04
N GLN A 76 2.84 10.75 3.51
CA GLN A 76 1.85 10.46 2.48
C GLN A 76 0.61 9.81 3.08
N PHE A 77 -0.58 10.21 2.61
CA PHE A 77 -1.87 9.69 3.03
C PHE A 77 -2.52 8.92 1.88
N TRP A 78 -2.60 7.61 2.03
CA TRP A 78 -3.13 6.69 1.04
C TRP A 78 -4.47 6.14 1.52
N VAL A 79 -5.48 6.15 0.66
CA VAL A 79 -6.84 5.73 1.02
C VAL A 79 -7.39 4.74 0.01
N ALA A 80 -7.97 3.66 0.50
CA ALA A 80 -8.79 2.73 -0.28
C ALA A 80 -10.27 3.15 -0.29
N SER A 81 -11.03 2.70 -1.29
CA SER A 81 -12.49 2.88 -1.34
C SER A 81 -13.22 2.29 -0.12
N GLY A 82 -12.68 1.23 0.47
CA GLY A 82 -13.17 0.61 1.70
C GLY A 82 -12.88 1.38 2.99
N LYS A 83 -12.42 2.64 2.90
CA LYS A 83 -12.06 3.54 4.01
C LYS A 83 -10.83 3.11 4.82
N GLN A 84 -10.06 2.14 4.34
CA GLN A 84 -8.74 1.86 4.90
C GLN A 84 -7.79 3.01 4.59
N VAL A 85 -6.94 3.34 5.55
CA VAL A 85 -5.95 4.41 5.43
C VAL A 85 -4.56 3.87 5.76
N LEU A 86 -3.58 4.21 4.92
CA LEU A 86 -2.17 4.02 5.20
C LEU A 86 -1.47 5.37 5.22
N LEU A 87 -0.70 5.61 6.26
CA LEU A 87 0.26 6.71 6.30
C LEU A 87 1.65 6.13 6.07
N MET A 88 2.36 6.69 5.10
CA MET A 88 3.71 6.25 4.76
C MET A 88 4.69 7.42 4.79
N ARG A 89 5.93 7.14 5.20
CA ARG A 89 7.09 8.03 5.08
C ARG A 89 8.22 7.29 4.42
N ASP A 90 8.75 7.82 3.33
CA ASP A 90 9.91 7.26 2.63
C ASP A 90 9.75 5.75 2.30
N GLY A 91 8.51 5.32 1.99
CA GLY A 91 8.15 3.93 1.71
C GLY A 91 7.92 3.03 2.93
N LEU A 92 8.15 3.50 4.15
CA LEU A 92 7.79 2.81 5.40
C LEU A 92 6.36 3.16 5.82
N VAL A 93 5.54 2.16 6.15
CA VAL A 93 4.23 2.38 6.76
C VAL A 93 4.42 2.79 8.22
N VAL A 94 3.93 3.96 8.58
CA VAL A 94 4.06 4.53 9.94
C VAL A 94 2.77 4.51 10.73
N ARG A 95 1.62 4.37 10.05
CA ARG A 95 0.30 4.21 10.67
C ARG A 95 -0.69 3.54 9.70
N THR A 96 -1.63 2.77 10.25
CA THR A 96 -2.75 2.18 9.51
C THR A 96 -4.07 2.45 10.22
N VAL A 97 -5.17 2.48 9.47
CA VAL A 97 -6.53 2.55 10.00
C VAL A 97 -7.43 1.62 9.20
N GLY A 98 -8.22 0.78 9.89
CA GLY A 98 -9.23 -0.06 9.28
C GLY A 98 -8.72 -1.40 8.74
N LEU A 99 -7.51 -1.82 9.15
CA LEU A 99 -6.94 -3.14 8.81
C LEU A 99 -7.07 -4.16 9.95
N GLY A 100 -7.78 -3.81 11.02
CA GLY A 100 -8.11 -4.68 12.15
C GLY A 100 -7.02 -4.75 13.22
N THR A 101 -5.76 -4.99 12.84
CA THR A 101 -4.61 -4.94 13.77
C THR A 101 -3.73 -3.74 13.47
N ASP A 102 -4.29 -2.55 13.73
CA ASP A 102 -3.72 -1.30 13.26
C ASP A 102 -2.45 -0.87 14.01
N LEU A 103 -1.50 -0.35 13.24
CA LEU A 103 -0.32 0.37 13.71
C LEU A 103 -0.75 1.81 13.97
N ASP A 104 -0.69 2.27 15.21
CA ASP A 104 -1.13 3.63 15.59
C ASP A 104 -0.03 4.68 15.40
N GLY A 105 1.23 4.27 15.49
CA GLY A 105 2.35 5.18 15.26
C GLY A 105 3.70 4.48 15.20
N THR A 106 4.66 5.16 14.58
CA THR A 106 6.07 4.77 14.51
C THR A 106 6.96 5.97 14.79
N ARG A 107 7.95 5.80 15.66
CA ARG A 107 8.89 6.86 16.07
C ARG A 107 10.31 6.32 16.08
N TRP A 108 11.23 7.00 15.40
CA TRP A 108 12.62 6.58 15.34
C TRP A 108 13.42 7.03 16.58
N GLN A 109 14.33 6.17 17.03
CA GLN A 109 15.36 6.54 17.98
C GLN A 109 16.59 6.99 17.18
N GLY A 110 16.68 8.29 16.91
CA GLY A 110 17.68 8.87 16.01
C GLY A 110 17.17 9.05 14.58
N GLN A 111 18.09 9.10 13.61
CA GLN A 111 17.73 9.31 12.21
C GLN A 111 17.18 8.03 11.57
N SER A 112 16.08 8.17 10.83
CA SER A 112 15.49 7.06 10.06
C SER A 112 16.41 6.64 8.91
N PRO A 113 16.74 5.34 8.75
CA PRO A 113 17.46 4.85 7.58
C PRO A 113 16.65 5.04 6.29
N PHE A 114 15.32 5.05 6.38
CA PHE A 114 14.44 5.32 5.24
C PHE A 114 14.56 6.77 4.77
N GLN A 115 14.66 7.72 5.71
CA GLN A 115 14.85 9.14 5.41
C GLN A 115 16.24 9.42 4.80
N GLN A 116 17.28 8.71 5.24
CA GLN A 116 18.61 8.78 4.61
C GLN A 116 18.60 8.21 3.17
N GLY A 117 17.62 7.34 2.86
CA GLY A 117 17.55 6.53 1.66
C GLY A 117 18.26 5.19 1.88
N LEU A 118 17.52 4.09 1.76
CA LEU A 118 18.05 2.74 2.00
C LEU A 118 19.21 2.36 1.05
N HIS A 119 19.27 2.95 -0.14
CA HIS A 119 20.40 2.80 -1.07
C HIS A 119 21.72 3.41 -0.56
N ARG A 120 21.72 4.20 0.52
CA ARG A 120 22.91 4.88 1.11
C ARG A 120 23.34 4.31 2.45
N VAL A 121 22.49 3.57 3.16
CA VAL A 121 22.87 3.00 4.47
C VAL A 121 23.84 1.83 4.30
N PRO A 122 24.94 1.73 5.06
CA PRO A 122 25.92 0.66 4.90
C PRO A 122 25.33 -0.72 5.18
N ASP A 123 25.99 -1.78 4.68
CA ASP A 123 25.58 -3.14 5.00
C ASP A 123 25.70 -3.43 6.50
N GLY A 124 24.70 -4.12 7.06
CA GLY A 124 24.60 -4.39 8.49
C GLY A 124 24.19 -3.19 9.33
N TYR A 125 23.71 -2.09 8.74
CA TYR A 125 23.22 -0.92 9.46
C TYR A 125 22.18 -1.32 10.51
N ARG A 126 22.35 -0.81 11.74
CA ARG A 126 21.43 -1.09 12.84
C ARG A 126 20.58 0.14 13.14
N SER A 127 19.31 -0.09 13.43
CA SER A 127 18.40 0.98 13.78
C SER A 127 17.39 0.53 14.82
N SER A 128 16.74 1.49 15.48
CA SER A 128 15.73 1.23 16.50
C SER A 128 14.58 2.21 16.35
N ARG A 129 13.35 1.70 16.42
CA ARG A 129 12.12 2.49 16.42
C ARG A 129 11.18 1.99 17.51
N GLN A 130 10.29 2.87 17.96
CA GLN A 130 9.16 2.50 18.77
C GLN A 130 7.90 2.47 17.92
N ILE A 131 7.04 1.48 18.17
CA ILE A 131 5.73 1.36 17.55
C ILE A 131 4.63 1.34 18.61
N ASP A 132 3.46 1.83 18.22
CA ASP A 132 2.22 1.70 18.98
C ASP A 132 1.24 0.84 18.21
N LEU A 133 0.62 -0.11 18.89
CA LEU A 133 -0.37 -1.01 18.33
C LEU A 133 -1.70 -0.78 19.03
N VAL A 134 -2.76 -0.61 18.22
CA VAL A 134 -4.13 -0.49 18.74
C VAL A 134 -4.52 -1.77 19.49
N ASP A 135 -4.11 -2.92 18.95
CA ASP A 135 -4.38 -4.22 19.55
C ASP A 135 -3.68 -4.40 20.92
N GLY A 136 -4.49 -4.57 21.95
CA GLY A 136 -4.02 -4.70 23.33
C GLY A 136 -3.47 -3.40 23.92
N TYR A 137 -3.69 -2.24 23.27
CA TYR A 137 -3.22 -0.92 23.71
C TYR A 137 -1.73 -0.88 24.03
N ARG A 138 -0.92 -1.53 23.19
CA ARG A 138 0.52 -1.64 23.40
C ARG A 138 1.21 -0.40 22.84
N VAL A 139 1.85 0.37 23.71
CA VAL A 139 2.50 1.64 23.37
C VAL A 139 4.00 1.53 23.63
N GLY A 140 4.79 2.15 22.76
CA GLY A 140 6.24 2.28 22.95
C GLY A 140 7.02 0.98 22.77
N ILE A 141 6.47 0.01 22.02
CA ILE A 141 7.15 -1.26 21.77
C ILE A 141 8.40 -1.00 20.95
N THR A 142 9.56 -1.36 21.49
CA THR A 142 10.83 -1.20 20.78
C THR A 142 10.99 -2.30 19.73
N VAL A 143 11.26 -1.87 18.50
CA VAL A 143 11.64 -2.70 17.37
C VAL A 143 13.08 -2.35 17.02
N THR A 144 13.97 -3.33 17.15
CA THR A 144 15.34 -3.21 16.66
C THR A 144 15.42 -3.81 15.27
N SER A 145 16.31 -3.27 14.43
CA SER A 145 16.49 -3.81 13.10
C SER A 145 17.94 -3.83 12.64
N ARG A 146 18.24 -4.77 11.74
CA ARG A 146 19.49 -4.86 10.99
C ARG A 146 19.17 -4.89 9.50
N LEU A 147 19.67 -3.91 8.76
CA LEU A 147 19.53 -3.82 7.32
C LEU A 147 20.68 -4.53 6.62
N THR A 148 20.37 -5.31 5.60
CA THR A 148 21.35 -6.02 4.77
C THR A 148 21.12 -5.63 3.32
N ARG A 149 22.19 -5.23 2.64
CA ARG A 149 22.13 -4.96 1.20
C ARG A 149 22.33 -6.26 0.44
N GLU A 150 21.45 -6.47 -0.52
CA GLU A 150 21.46 -7.67 -1.34
C GLU A 150 21.99 -7.31 -2.73
N GLY A 151 21.40 -7.87 -3.78
CA GLY A 151 21.72 -7.57 -5.16
C GLY A 151 20.67 -6.71 -5.86
N MET A 152 20.93 -6.44 -7.14
CA MET A 152 19.95 -5.88 -8.05
C MET A 152 18.97 -6.98 -8.50
N GLU A 153 17.68 -6.67 -8.48
CA GLU A 153 16.60 -7.55 -8.91
C GLU A 153 15.71 -6.83 -9.89
N THR A 154 15.25 -7.53 -10.94
CA THR A 154 14.28 -6.96 -11.88
C THR A 154 12.87 -7.42 -11.51
N LEU A 155 12.00 -6.46 -11.21
CA LEU A 155 10.59 -6.69 -10.97
C LEU A 155 9.76 -6.28 -12.20
N GLU A 156 8.77 -7.09 -12.54
CA GLU A 156 7.75 -6.74 -13.53
C GLU A 156 6.56 -6.08 -12.83
N ILE A 157 6.29 -4.81 -13.14
CA ILE A 157 5.14 -4.06 -12.61
C ILE A 157 4.38 -3.49 -13.81
N LEU A 158 3.15 -4.00 -14.02
CA LEU A 158 2.30 -3.62 -15.16
C LEU A 158 3.03 -3.78 -16.51
N ASP A 159 3.63 -4.95 -16.72
CA ASP A 159 4.38 -5.32 -17.94
C ASP A 159 5.58 -4.41 -18.25
N LYS A 160 6.12 -3.76 -17.21
CA LYS A 160 7.33 -2.95 -17.29
C LYS A 160 8.39 -3.50 -16.33
N PRO A 161 9.61 -3.75 -16.82
CA PRO A 161 10.72 -4.17 -15.97
C PRO A 161 11.30 -2.97 -15.20
N TYR A 162 11.54 -3.17 -13.91
CA TYR A 162 12.25 -2.23 -13.02
C TYR A 162 13.40 -2.96 -12.35
N THR A 163 14.65 -2.58 -12.66
CA THR A 163 15.85 -3.10 -12.00
C THR A 163 16.14 -2.29 -10.73
N LEU A 164 16.02 -2.93 -9.57
CA LEU A 164 15.97 -2.29 -8.25
C LEU A 164 16.97 -2.95 -7.31
N LEU A 165 17.53 -2.18 -6.39
CA LEU A 165 18.34 -2.71 -5.29
C LEU A 165 17.41 -3.34 -4.25
N ARG A 166 17.61 -4.62 -3.91
CA ARG A 166 16.93 -5.22 -2.76
C ARG A 166 17.68 -4.90 -1.47
N VAL A 167 16.94 -4.42 -0.47
CA VAL A 167 17.40 -4.23 0.91
C VAL A 167 16.48 -5.03 1.83
N ASP A 168 17.05 -5.94 2.59
CA ASP A 168 16.33 -6.72 3.59
C ASP A 168 16.50 -6.07 4.97
N GLU A 169 15.44 -6.04 5.77
CA GLU A 169 15.46 -5.58 7.16
C GLU A 169 15.01 -6.72 8.08
N ASP A 170 15.93 -7.27 8.85
CA ASP A 170 15.60 -8.19 9.94
C ASP A 170 15.16 -7.38 11.15
N ILE A 171 13.91 -7.58 11.58
CA ILE A 171 13.31 -6.87 12.73
C ILE A 171 13.07 -7.80 13.91
N GLU A 172 13.23 -7.27 15.10
CA GLU A 172 12.91 -7.94 16.36
C GLU A 172 12.20 -6.99 17.33
N ALA A 173 11.06 -7.44 17.86
CA ALA A 173 10.34 -6.80 18.96
C ALA A 173 10.19 -7.81 20.11
N GLU A 174 11.14 -7.78 21.03
CA GLU A 174 11.25 -8.74 22.15
C GLU A 174 9.97 -8.77 23.01
N ALA A 175 9.39 -7.60 23.30
CA ALA A 175 8.15 -7.48 24.08
C ALA A 175 6.94 -8.18 23.44
N LEU A 176 7.02 -8.52 22.14
CA LEU A 176 5.99 -9.26 21.41
C LEU A 176 6.41 -10.69 21.08
N GLY A 177 7.64 -11.11 21.42
CA GLY A 177 8.22 -12.37 20.92
C GLY A 177 8.24 -12.42 19.40
N PHE A 178 8.40 -11.27 18.74
CA PHE A 178 8.18 -11.12 17.31
C PHE A 178 9.48 -10.91 16.56
N ARG A 179 9.70 -11.69 15.52
CA ARG A 179 10.78 -11.53 14.56
C ARG A 179 10.25 -11.71 13.15
N ALA A 180 10.72 -10.87 12.23
CA ALA A 180 10.34 -10.97 10.83
C ALA A 180 11.44 -10.37 9.95
N ARG A 181 11.35 -10.64 8.64
CA ARG A 181 12.19 -10.02 7.62
C ARG A 181 11.31 -9.19 6.69
N ASN A 182 11.56 -7.90 6.65
CA ASN A 182 10.99 -7.01 5.65
C ASN A 182 11.92 -6.95 4.44
N ARG A 183 11.34 -6.65 3.28
CA ARG A 183 12.08 -6.50 2.02
C ARG A 183 11.65 -5.22 1.33
N TYR A 184 12.62 -4.51 0.79
CA TYR A 184 12.42 -3.24 0.10
C TYR A 184 13.15 -3.29 -1.24
N TRP A 185 12.44 -2.99 -2.32
CA TRP A 185 13.01 -2.84 -3.66
C TRP A 185 13.12 -1.35 -3.97
N VAL A 186 14.35 -0.89 -4.01
CA VAL A 186 14.73 0.52 -3.93
C VAL A 186 15.35 0.93 -5.27
N ASP A 187 14.92 2.06 -5.83
CA ASP A 187 15.61 2.66 -6.96
C ASP A 187 17.03 3.07 -6.51
N PRO A 188 18.09 2.55 -7.15
CA PRO A 188 19.47 2.82 -6.74
C PRO A 188 19.89 4.27 -6.98
N THR A 189 19.15 5.03 -7.79
CA THR A 189 19.47 6.39 -8.22
C THR A 189 19.04 7.42 -7.19
N ASP A 190 17.79 7.32 -6.72
CA ASP A 190 17.19 8.33 -5.83
C ASP A 190 16.75 7.78 -4.46
N GLY A 191 16.72 6.45 -4.30
CA GLY A 191 16.29 5.79 -3.07
C GLY A 191 14.80 5.56 -2.95
N PHE A 192 14.02 5.80 -4.00
CA PHE A 192 12.58 5.59 -3.98
C PHE A 192 12.24 4.10 -3.81
N ILE A 193 11.38 3.77 -2.85
CA ILE A 193 10.93 2.40 -2.62
C ILE A 193 9.77 2.10 -3.57
N VAL A 194 10.06 1.35 -4.63
CA VAL A 194 9.11 0.96 -5.67
C VAL A 194 8.20 -0.17 -5.19
N GLN A 195 8.75 -1.12 -4.43
CA GLN A 195 7.98 -2.17 -3.79
C GLN A 195 8.51 -2.42 -2.38
N SER A 196 7.62 -2.85 -1.49
CA SER A 196 8.00 -3.34 -0.16
C SER A 196 7.14 -4.52 0.28
N GLU A 197 7.72 -5.40 1.08
CA GLU A 197 7.03 -6.40 1.89
C GLU A 197 7.41 -6.12 3.34
N GLN A 198 6.46 -5.63 4.13
CA GLN A 198 6.73 -5.14 5.48
C GLN A 198 5.73 -5.67 6.49
N HIS A 199 6.27 -6.21 7.58
CA HIS A 199 5.54 -6.74 8.72
C HIS A 199 5.44 -5.63 9.77
N LEU A 200 4.23 -5.15 10.00
CA LEU A 200 3.95 -4.07 10.94
C LEU A 200 3.68 -4.60 12.35
N SER A 201 3.16 -5.82 12.44
CA SER A 201 2.92 -6.55 13.67
C SER A 201 2.96 -8.06 13.37
N PRO A 202 2.91 -8.94 14.40
CA PRO A 202 2.81 -10.39 14.18
C PRO A 202 1.61 -10.83 13.32
N ARG A 203 0.58 -9.98 13.19
CA ARG A 203 -0.67 -10.31 12.50
C ARG A 203 -0.95 -9.43 11.28
N LEU A 204 -0.05 -8.49 10.97
CA LEU A 204 -0.22 -7.56 9.86
C LEU A 204 1.06 -7.48 9.02
N THR A 205 0.96 -8.05 7.81
CA THR A 205 1.97 -7.92 6.76
C THR A 205 1.33 -7.25 5.55
N LEU A 206 2.03 -6.26 5.00
CA LEU A 206 1.63 -5.56 3.79
C LEU A 206 2.70 -5.73 2.73
N LYS A 207 2.28 -6.14 1.53
CA LYS A 207 3.03 -5.95 0.31
C LYS A 207 2.49 -4.72 -0.41
N ILE A 208 3.36 -3.76 -0.71
CA ILE A 208 2.98 -2.48 -1.31
C ILE A 208 3.80 -2.30 -2.58
N THR A 209 3.13 -2.05 -3.69
CA THR A 209 3.75 -1.83 -5.01
C THR A 209 3.28 -0.49 -5.58
N GLN A 210 4.22 0.37 -5.95
CA GLN A 210 3.93 1.63 -6.66
C GLN A 210 3.49 1.31 -8.08
N LEU A 211 2.29 1.74 -8.48
CA LEU A 211 1.74 1.43 -9.81
C LEU A 211 2.20 2.41 -10.89
N GLN A 212 2.79 3.54 -10.50
CA GLN A 212 3.44 4.51 -11.39
C GLN A 212 4.81 4.93 -10.82
N PRO A 213 5.82 4.04 -10.83
CA PRO A 213 7.15 4.34 -10.26
C PRO A 213 7.88 5.46 -11.02
N ALA A 214 7.75 5.50 -12.33
CA ALA A 214 8.21 6.62 -13.15
C ALA A 214 7.27 7.82 -12.89
N ARG A 215 7.68 8.73 -12.00
CA ARG A 215 6.93 9.96 -11.69
C ARG A 215 6.43 10.63 -12.99
N LYS A 216 5.12 10.83 -13.11
CA LYS A 216 4.65 12.09 -13.69
C LYS A 216 4.87 13.13 -12.60
N GLU A 217 5.71 14.12 -12.84
CA GLU A 217 5.75 15.28 -11.95
C GLU A 217 4.31 15.80 -11.83
N ALA A 218 3.78 15.78 -10.61
CA ALA A 218 2.49 16.38 -10.33
C ALA A 218 2.65 17.89 -10.60
N ARG A 219 2.11 18.34 -11.73
CA ARG A 219 1.96 19.75 -12.06
C ARG A 219 0.91 20.41 -11.18
#